data_AF-A0A383RBM0-F1
#
_entry.id   AF-A0A383RBM0-F1
#
_cell.length_a   1.000
_cell.length_b   1.000
_cell.length_c   1.000
_cell.angle_alpha   90.00
_cell.angle_beta   90.00
_cell.angle_gamma   90.00
#
_symmetry.space_group_name_H-M   'P 1'
#
loop_
_entity.id
_entity.type
_entity.pdbx_description
1 polymer ?
#
loop_
_entity_poly.entity_id
_entity_poly.type
_entity_poly.pdbx_seq_one_letter_code
_entity_poly.pdbx_strand_id
1 'polypeptide(L)'
;MLILKQKERFITNKHPIHYEQIFSEIEKLPLLLNDEDYHPLVKRGYDYLVMLHDSGLDEKMVYNRLLATHQNLENEWQQDFIAELLDFVCGFVGNQDYYIWRHDGAFSRELSSVNVRTGRTNHE
;
A
#
# COMPACT_ATOMS: atom_id res chain seq x y z
N MET A 1 -37.66 29.10 -14.42
CA MET A 1 -36.62 29.49 -13.44
C MET A 1 -35.92 28.21 -13.01
N LEU A 2 -34.73 27.95 -13.57
CA LEU A 2 -33.96 26.71 -13.35
C LEU A 2 -33.23 26.81 -11.99
N ILE A 3 -33.71 26.09 -10.99
CA ILE A 3 -32.98 25.90 -9.74
C ILE A 3 -31.97 24.77 -9.96
N LEU A 4 -30.74 25.14 -10.28
CA LEU A 4 -29.60 24.22 -10.26
C LEU A 4 -29.38 23.76 -8.82
N LYS A 5 -29.72 22.50 -8.54
CA LYS A 5 -29.33 21.81 -7.31
C LYS A 5 -27.80 21.74 -7.29
N GLN A 6 -27.18 22.56 -6.43
CA GLN A 6 -25.79 22.38 -6.05
C GLN A 6 -25.67 20.99 -5.42
N LYS A 7 -25.04 20.08 -6.17
CA LYS A 7 -24.62 18.77 -5.68
C LYS A 7 -23.47 19.02 -4.72
N GLU A 8 -23.78 19.17 -3.45
CA GLU A 8 -22.79 19.20 -2.38
C GLU A 8 -21.93 17.93 -2.51
N ARG A 9 -20.69 18.13 -2.97
CA ARG A 9 -19.67 17.11 -2.90
C ARG A 9 -19.33 16.96 -1.43
N PHE A 10 -19.83 15.91 -0.80
CA PHE A 10 -19.30 15.43 0.46
C PHE A 10 -17.83 15.05 0.23
N ILE A 11 -16.93 16.00 0.46
CA ILE A 11 -15.52 15.72 0.67
C ILE A 11 -15.47 15.07 2.04
N THR A 12 -15.56 13.75 2.08
CA THR A 12 -15.22 13.01 3.29
C THR A 12 -13.74 13.30 3.54
N ASN A 13 -13.45 14.04 4.60
CA ASN A 13 -12.15 14.07 5.27
C ASN A 13 -11.78 12.62 5.65
N LYS A 14 -11.33 11.82 4.68
CA LYS A 14 -10.51 10.64 4.97
C LYS A 14 -9.14 11.21 5.31
N HIS A 15 -8.80 11.14 6.59
CA HIS A 15 -7.61 11.72 7.21
C HIS A 15 -6.37 11.67 6.28
N PRO A 16 -5.87 12.83 5.82
CA PRO A 16 -4.58 12.93 5.12
C PRO A 16 -3.38 12.40 5.93
N ILE A 17 -3.59 12.19 7.24
CA ILE A 17 -2.55 11.89 8.22
C ILE A 17 -2.09 10.43 8.13
N HIS A 18 -2.94 9.50 7.70
CA HIS A 18 -2.61 8.07 7.78
C HIS A 18 -1.64 7.57 6.71
N TYR A 19 -1.81 7.96 5.44
CA TYR A 19 -0.91 7.49 4.38
C TYR A 19 0.41 8.25 4.34
N GLU A 20 0.45 9.52 4.73
CA GLU A 20 1.70 10.28 4.85
C GLU A 20 2.64 9.67 5.89
N GLN A 21 2.08 9.19 7.00
CA GLN A 21 2.86 8.44 7.99
C GLN A 21 3.41 7.14 7.39
N ILE A 22 2.61 6.40 6.62
CA ILE A 22 3.07 5.16 5.97
C ILE A 22 4.20 5.46 4.97
N PHE A 23 4.07 6.51 4.15
CA PHE A 23 5.16 6.92 3.26
C PHE A 23 6.43 7.29 4.03
N SER A 24 6.30 8.05 5.13
CA SER A 24 7.44 8.38 5.97
C SER A 24 8.12 7.15 6.57
N GLU A 25 7.37 6.11 6.93
CA GLU A 25 7.95 4.85 7.39
C GLU A 25 8.67 4.10 6.26
N ILE A 26 8.10 4.03 5.05
CA ILE A 26 8.76 3.43 3.88
C ILE A 26 10.07 4.16 3.56
N GLU A 27 10.04 5.50 3.54
CA GLU A 27 11.20 6.36 3.25
C GLU A 27 12.37 6.15 4.23
N LYS A 28 12.10 5.67 5.46
CA LYS A 28 13.13 5.34 6.46
C LYS A 28 13.72 3.94 6.31
N LEU A 29 12.99 2.97 5.75
CA LEU A 29 13.45 1.58 5.63
C LEU A 29 14.84 1.42 4.99
N PRO A 30 15.17 2.07 3.84
CA PRO A 30 16.50 1.93 3.26
C PRO A 30 17.63 2.42 4.19
N LEU A 31 17.34 3.35 5.11
CA LEU A 31 18.30 3.87 6.07
C LEU A 31 18.61 2.88 7.21
N LEU A 32 17.79 1.82 7.34
CA LEU A 32 17.95 0.77 8.36
C LEU A 32 18.67 -0.46 7.81
N LEU A 33 19.03 -0.48 6.53
CA LEU A 33 19.66 -1.63 5.88
C LEU A 33 20.99 -1.99 6.55
N ASN A 34 21.12 -3.29 6.82
CA ASN A 34 22.33 -3.97 7.20
C ASN A 34 22.29 -5.40 6.58
N ASP A 35 23.39 -6.13 6.66
CA ASP A 35 23.54 -7.42 5.97
C ASP A 35 22.54 -8.50 6.44
N GLU A 36 21.98 -8.37 7.64
CA GLU A 36 21.12 -9.39 8.26
C GLU A 36 19.61 -9.10 8.08
N ASP A 37 19.23 -7.85 7.85
CA ASP A 37 17.84 -7.38 7.93
C ASP A 37 17.16 -7.10 6.58
N TYR A 38 17.81 -7.38 5.45
CA TYR A 38 17.28 -7.03 4.12
C TYR A 38 15.86 -7.60 3.87
N HIS A 39 15.69 -8.92 3.89
CA HIS A 39 14.39 -9.55 3.63
C HIS A 39 13.29 -9.17 4.65
N PRO A 40 13.57 -9.12 5.97
CA PRO A 40 12.62 -8.56 6.93
C PRO A 40 12.15 -7.14 6.60
N LEU A 41 13.06 -6.26 6.16
CA LEU A 41 12.73 -4.88 5.79
C LEU A 41 11.92 -4.82 4.49
N VAL A 42 12.24 -5.65 3.49
CA VAL A 42 11.47 -5.76 2.24
C VAL A 42 10.03 -6.18 2.54
N LYS A 43 9.86 -7.21 3.37
CA LYS A 43 8.52 -7.66 3.80
C LYS A 43 7.76 -6.54 4.49
N ARG A 44 8.42 -5.75 5.35
CA ARG A 44 7.79 -4.61 6.03
C ARG A 44 7.38 -3.52 5.05
N GLY A 45 8.23 -3.22 4.05
CA GLY A 45 7.92 -2.32 2.95
C GLY A 45 6.70 -2.80 2.17
N TYR A 46 6.65 -4.07 1.80
CA TYR A 46 5.49 -4.69 1.16
C TYR A 46 4.21 -4.52 1.99
N ASP A 47 4.25 -4.83 3.30
CA ASP A 47 3.10 -4.67 4.19
C ASP A 47 2.59 -3.20 4.20
N TYR A 48 3.49 -2.22 4.19
CA TYR A 48 3.13 -0.80 4.07
C TYR A 48 2.50 -0.45 2.71
N LEU A 49 3.04 -0.99 1.60
CA LEU A 49 2.44 -0.78 0.28
C LEU A 49 1.01 -1.33 0.22
N VAL A 50 0.76 -2.48 0.84
CA VAL A 50 -0.60 -3.03 0.94
C VAL A 50 -1.51 -2.10 1.76
N MET A 51 -1.02 -1.50 2.84
CA MET A 51 -1.80 -0.50 3.59
C MET A 51 -2.13 0.75 2.76
N LEU A 52 -1.20 1.20 1.90
CA LEU A 52 -1.45 2.31 0.96
C LEU A 52 -2.50 1.94 -0.07
N HIS A 53 -2.42 0.74 -0.64
CA HIS A 53 -3.40 0.19 -1.56
C HIS A 53 -4.80 0.11 -0.92
N ASP A 54 -4.90 -0.49 0.27
CA ASP A 54 -6.17 -0.66 1.00
C ASP A 54 -6.79 0.69 1.41
N SER A 55 -5.98 1.75 1.49
CA SER A 55 -6.44 3.13 1.71
C SER A 55 -7.08 3.76 0.47
N GLY A 56 -7.01 3.10 -0.69
CA GLY A 56 -7.56 3.55 -1.96
C GLY A 56 -6.65 4.51 -2.72
N LEU A 57 -5.34 4.48 -2.46
CA LEU A 57 -4.39 5.28 -3.21
C LEU A 57 -4.15 4.72 -4.61
N ASP A 58 -3.93 5.62 -5.55
CA ASP A 58 -3.66 5.31 -6.95
C ASP A 58 -2.23 4.78 -7.14
N GLU A 59 -2.08 3.77 -7.99
CA GLU A 59 -0.80 3.11 -8.29
C GLU A 59 0.27 4.12 -8.72
N LYS A 60 -0.08 5.01 -9.65
CA LYS A 60 0.85 5.99 -10.22
C LYS A 60 1.27 7.02 -9.18
N MET A 61 0.39 7.37 -8.24
CA MET A 61 0.73 8.25 -7.13
C MET A 61 1.78 7.61 -6.21
N VAL A 62 1.56 6.35 -5.83
CA VAL A 62 2.50 5.59 -4.98
C VAL A 62 3.83 5.40 -5.71
N TYR A 63 3.79 4.94 -6.96
CA TYR A 63 4.97 4.72 -7.80
C TYR A 63 5.82 5.98 -7.94
N ASN A 64 5.21 7.11 -8.31
CA ASN A 64 5.96 8.36 -8.51
C ASN A 64 6.61 8.86 -7.22
N ARG A 65 5.97 8.67 -6.06
CA ARG A 65 6.56 9.07 -4.79
C ARG A 65 7.75 8.20 -4.43
N LEU A 66 7.62 6.87 -4.55
CA LEU A 66 8.73 5.96 -4.31
C LEU A 66 9.88 6.16 -5.31
N LEU A 67 9.58 6.47 -6.57
CA LEU A 67 10.59 6.80 -7.56
C LEU A 67 11.36 8.06 -7.18
N ALA A 68 10.67 9.09 -6.65
CA ALA A 68 11.34 10.27 -6.14
C ALA A 68 12.24 9.94 -4.93
N THR A 69 11.78 9.06 -4.02
CA THR A 69 12.61 8.57 -2.90
C THR A 69 13.85 7.84 -3.44
N HIS A 70 13.68 6.90 -4.36
CA HIS A 70 14.78 6.18 -5.02
C HIS A 70 15.82 7.14 -5.61
N GLN A 71 15.38 8.14 -6.39
CA GLN A 71 16.27 9.09 -7.05
C GLN A 71 17.04 10.01 -6.10
N ASN A 72 16.56 10.19 -4.86
CA ASN A 72 17.18 11.04 -3.86
C ASN A 72 18.10 10.28 -2.88
N LEU A 73 18.16 8.95 -2.96
CA LEU A 73 19.08 8.15 -2.15
C LEU A 73 20.49 8.19 -2.75
N GLU A 74 21.52 8.27 -1.90
CA GLU A 74 22.91 8.39 -2.35
C GLU A 74 23.59 7.04 -2.61
N ASN A 75 23.10 5.96 -1.98
CA ASN A 75 23.73 4.64 -2.00
C ASN A 75 22.94 3.67 -2.89
N GLU A 76 23.63 2.99 -3.82
CA GLU A 76 23.06 1.99 -4.73
C GLU A 76 22.29 0.89 -3.97
N TRP A 77 22.79 0.42 -2.82
CA TRP A 77 22.10 -0.61 -2.04
C TRP A 77 20.74 -0.14 -1.49
N GLN A 78 20.65 1.14 -1.13
CA GLN A 78 19.41 1.76 -0.68
C GLN A 78 18.43 1.98 -1.85
N GLN A 79 18.98 2.34 -3.01
CA GLN A 79 18.21 2.49 -4.24
C GLN A 79 17.62 1.13 -4.67
N ASP A 80 18.44 0.07 -4.70
CA ASP A 80 18.02 -1.29 -5.04
C ASP A 80 16.87 -1.77 -4.14
N PHE A 81 16.93 -1.47 -2.84
CA PHE A 81 15.83 -1.76 -1.92
C PHE A 81 14.52 -1.06 -2.31
N ILE A 82 14.55 0.23 -2.66
CA ILE A 82 13.35 0.94 -3.12
C ILE A 82 12.90 0.44 -4.50
N ALA A 83 13.84 0.04 -5.36
CA ALA A 83 13.52 -0.55 -6.66
C ALA A 83 12.71 -1.85 -6.50
N GLU A 84 13.07 -2.71 -5.54
CA GLU A 84 12.27 -3.90 -5.23
C GLU A 84 10.85 -3.54 -4.75
N LEU A 85 10.70 -2.46 -3.97
CA LEU A 85 9.37 -1.95 -3.60
C LEU A 85 8.59 -1.40 -4.81
N LEU A 86 9.26 -0.73 -5.74
CA LEU A 86 8.66 -0.26 -6.99
C LEU A 86 8.17 -1.42 -7.86
N ASP A 87 8.91 -2.54 -7.89
CA ASP A 87 8.52 -3.74 -8.63
C ASP A 87 7.19 -4.32 -8.13
N PHE A 88 6.94 -4.34 -6.81
CA PHE A 88 5.64 -4.73 -6.25
C PHE A 88 4.50 -3.79 -6.65
N VAL A 89 4.80 -2.50 -6.86
CA VAL A 89 3.82 -1.49 -7.26
C VAL A 89 3.47 -1.62 -8.74
N CYS A 90 4.46 -1.75 -9.63
CA CYS A 90 4.25 -1.78 -11.09
C CYS A 90 4.08 -3.19 -11.67
N GLY A 91 4.20 -4.23 -10.84
CA GLY A 91 4.02 -5.62 -11.23
C GLY A 91 5.21 -6.24 -11.95
N PHE A 92 6.39 -5.62 -11.89
CA PHE A 92 7.64 -6.17 -12.43
C PHE A 92 8.24 -7.24 -11.51
N VAL A 93 7.44 -8.25 -11.15
CA VAL A 93 7.79 -9.30 -10.21
C VAL A 93 7.66 -10.68 -10.82
N GLY A 94 8.59 -11.58 -10.44
CA GLY A 94 8.59 -12.96 -10.92
C GLY A 94 7.39 -13.77 -10.43
N ASN A 95 6.90 -13.49 -9.22
CA ASN A 95 5.64 -14.03 -8.72
C ASN A 95 4.60 -12.91 -8.67
N GLN A 96 3.59 -13.02 -9.54
CA GLN A 96 2.57 -12.01 -9.71
C GLN A 96 1.66 -11.87 -8.48
N ASP A 97 1.64 -12.81 -7.53
CA ASP A 97 0.91 -12.67 -6.27
C ASP A 97 1.40 -11.49 -5.40
N TYR A 98 2.61 -11.00 -5.68
CA TYR A 98 3.16 -9.80 -5.05
C TYR A 98 2.88 -8.50 -5.83
N TYR A 99 2.22 -8.55 -6.99
CA TYR A 99 1.78 -7.34 -7.67
C TYR A 99 0.54 -6.81 -6.94
N ILE A 100 0.69 -5.66 -6.26
CA ILE A 100 -0.34 -5.11 -5.37
C ILE A 100 -1.47 -4.43 -6.15
N TRP A 101 -1.15 -3.69 -7.22
CA TRP A 101 -2.14 -2.90 -7.98
C TRP A 101 -2.70 -3.61 -9.23
N ARG A 102 -2.55 -4.94 -9.34
CA ARG A 102 -3.08 -5.72 -10.49
C ARG A 102 -4.56 -5.44 -10.75
N HIS A 103 -4.86 -5.21 -12.03
CA HIS A 103 -6.20 -4.85 -12.49
C HIS A 103 -7.09 -6.06 -12.84
N ASP A 104 -6.55 -7.28 -12.81
CA ASP A 104 -7.28 -8.53 -13.06
C ASP A 104 -8.18 -8.95 -11.87
N GLY A 105 -8.13 -8.22 -10.75
CA GLY A 105 -8.88 -8.50 -9.54
C GLY A 105 -8.31 -9.66 -8.71
N ALA A 106 -7.20 -10.27 -9.13
CA ALA A 106 -6.58 -11.38 -8.41
C ALA A 106 -5.83 -10.90 -7.14
N PHE A 107 -5.54 -9.60 -7.02
CA PHE A 107 -5.13 -9.00 -5.73
C PHE A 107 -6.38 -8.75 -4.92
N SER A 108 -6.99 -9.84 -4.47
CA SER A 108 -8.03 -9.80 -3.47
C SER A 108 -7.45 -10.40 -2.22
N ARG A 109 -7.33 -9.58 -1.16
CA ARG A 109 -7.24 -10.11 0.19
C ARG A 109 -8.56 -10.85 0.45
N GLU A 110 -8.69 -12.11 0.04
CA GLU A 110 -9.63 -13.02 0.69
C GLU A 110 -9.13 -13.30 2.12
N LEU A 111 -9.03 -12.26 2.96
CA LEU A 111 -8.60 -12.28 4.36
C LEU A 111 -9.19 -10.99 4.98
N SER A 112 -10.17 -10.98 5.89
CA SER A 112 -10.66 -11.99 6.81
C SER A 112 -12.03 -11.54 7.36
N SER A 113 -13.12 -11.86 6.67
CA SER A 113 -14.37 -12.11 7.39
C SER A 113 -14.21 -13.46 8.09
N VAL A 114 -13.51 -13.45 9.23
CA VAL A 114 -13.75 -14.47 10.25
C VAL A 114 -15.25 -14.42 10.48
N ASN A 115 -15.96 -15.39 9.92
CA ASN A 115 -17.33 -15.68 10.27
C ASN A 115 -17.34 -15.88 11.78
N VAL A 116 -17.68 -14.82 12.53
CA VAL A 116 -18.27 -14.97 13.85
C VAL A 116 -19.53 -15.76 13.59
N ARG A 117 -19.41 -17.09 13.70
CA ARG A 117 -20.55 -17.99 13.84
C ARG A 117 -21.38 -17.40 14.98
N THR A 118 -22.47 -16.74 14.63
CA THR A 118 -23.55 -16.42 15.53
C THR A 118 -24.07 -17.76 16.05
N GLY A 119 -23.52 -18.18 17.19
CA GLY A 119 -24.07 -19.26 18.00
C GLY A 119 -25.42 -18.82 18.54
N ARG A 120 -26.46 -18.94 17.72
CA ARG A 120 -27.83 -19.10 18.21
C ARG A 120 -28.00 -20.57 18.56
N THR A 121 -27.76 -20.92 19.81
CA THR A 121 -28.38 -22.09 20.41
C THR A 121 -29.70 -21.64 21.00
N ASN A 122 -30.78 -21.81 20.24
CA ASN A 122 -32.10 -22.00 20.84
C ASN A 122 -32.14 -23.46 21.30
N HIS A 123 -32.22 -23.68 22.61
CA HIS A 123 -32.73 -24.93 23.14
C HIS A 123 -34.06 -24.63 23.82
N GLU A 124 -35.07 -25.35 23.34
CA GLU A 124 -36.38 -25.56 23.95
C GLU A 124 -36.28 -26.15 25.36
#